data_AF-A0AAV3TCJ7-F1
#
_entry.id   AF-A0AAV3TCJ7-F1
#
_cell.length_a   1.000
_cell.length_b   1.000
_cell.length_c   1.000
_cell.angle_alpha   90.00
_cell.angle_beta   90.00
_cell.angle_gamma   90.00
#
_symmetry.space_group_name_H-M   'P 1'
#
loop_
_entity.id
_entity.type
_entity.pdbx_description
1 polymer ?
#
loop_
_entity_poly.entity_id
_entity_poly.type
_entity_poly.pdbx_seq_one_letter_code
_entity_poly.pdbx_strand_id
1 'polypeptide(L)'
;MEPTTQTENHDSPRVEGSGALNAIFDAIVALLIAVPGLGAASAGVAVYRSADAATAEEIVAELEVTATTMTDAELVDAIHSLMVWGGLGLAVTGAVLVVAGIAFAAYSRRVRRRLEGTGLVIDDRIVLAVVGAVVSAVTSFVPFSPLVGGGVAGYVRRGSSGDALRIGALAGIALAAPYALLLVFLAGGAFAANAVTLGLLIVAMLAISSAITVVLSAIGGYAGSAIADR
;
A
#
# COMPACT_ATOMS: atom_id res chain seq x y z
N MET A 1 -8.33 2.55 67.06
CA MET A 1 -7.89 1.56 66.06
C MET A 1 -8.40 2.05 64.71
N GLU A 2 -7.57 2.82 64.01
CA GLU A 2 -7.83 3.19 62.60
C GLU A 2 -7.28 2.08 61.71
N PRO A 3 -8.01 1.63 60.68
CA PRO A 3 -7.47 0.73 59.68
C PRO A 3 -6.68 1.57 58.66
N THR A 4 -5.38 1.31 58.56
CA THR A 4 -4.53 1.88 57.54
C THR A 4 -4.87 1.27 56.19
N THR A 5 -5.38 2.07 55.26
CA THR A 5 -5.46 1.75 53.84
C THR A 5 -4.05 1.72 53.28
N GLN A 6 -3.48 0.52 53.15
CA GLN A 6 -2.30 0.30 52.32
C GLN A 6 -2.70 0.52 50.85
N THR A 7 -2.23 1.61 50.26
CA THR A 7 -2.11 1.75 48.81
C THR A 7 -1.12 0.70 48.32
N GLU A 8 -1.66 -0.44 47.89
CA GLU A 8 -0.92 -1.48 47.19
C GLU A 8 -0.52 -0.91 45.82
N ASN A 9 0.71 -0.41 45.76
CA ASN A 9 1.33 0.05 44.53
C ASN A 9 1.66 -1.21 43.70
N HIS A 10 0.74 -1.58 42.80
CA HIS A 10 0.87 -2.74 41.93
C HIS A 10 1.93 -2.44 40.87
N ASP A 11 3.20 -2.61 41.24
CA ASP A 11 4.35 -2.50 40.34
C ASP A 11 4.45 -3.80 39.52
N SER A 12 3.59 -3.90 38.50
CA SER A 12 3.65 -4.96 37.52
C SER A 12 5.01 -4.90 36.82
N PRO A 13 5.82 -5.99 36.82
CA PRO A 13 7.13 -5.96 36.18
C PRO A 13 6.98 -5.58 34.71
N ARG A 14 7.56 -4.43 34.33
CA ARG A 14 7.61 -3.97 32.93
C ARG A 14 8.25 -5.08 32.10
N VAL A 15 7.48 -5.71 31.24
CA VAL A 15 7.96 -6.74 30.31
C VAL A 15 8.82 -6.06 29.25
N GLU A 16 10.10 -5.90 29.54
CA GLU A 16 11.15 -5.29 28.72
C GLU A 16 11.20 -5.89 27.29
N GLY A 17 10.78 -7.15 27.13
CA GLY A 17 10.69 -7.84 25.84
C GLY A 17 9.61 -7.33 24.87
N SER A 18 8.56 -6.66 25.35
CA SER A 18 7.47 -6.18 24.49
C SER A 18 7.87 -4.98 23.62
N GLY A 19 8.75 -4.12 24.11
CA GLY A 19 9.24 -2.96 23.38
C GLY A 19 10.14 -3.34 22.19
N ALA A 20 11.05 -4.30 22.40
CA ALA A 20 11.96 -4.78 21.36
C ALA A 20 11.19 -5.47 20.21
N LEU A 21 10.23 -6.33 20.53
CA LEU A 21 9.40 -7.02 19.51
C LEU A 21 8.60 -6.05 18.66
N ASN A 22 7.98 -5.05 19.29
CA ASN A 22 7.21 -4.05 18.56
C ASN A 22 8.12 -3.19 17.65
N ALA A 23 9.35 -2.87 18.09
CA ALA A 23 10.32 -2.14 17.28
C ALA A 23 10.77 -2.95 16.05
N ILE A 24 10.97 -4.27 16.23
CA ILE A 24 11.28 -5.20 15.13
C ILE A 24 10.10 -5.25 14.14
N PHE A 25 8.87 -5.40 14.64
CA PHE A 25 7.67 -5.44 13.79
C PHE A 25 7.54 -4.20 12.91
N ASP A 26 7.70 -3.00 13.48
CA ASP A 26 7.65 -1.76 12.71
C ASP A 26 8.77 -1.67 11.67
N ALA A 27 9.97 -2.13 12.03
CA ALA A 27 11.09 -2.17 11.11
C ALA A 27 10.80 -3.11 9.94
N ILE A 28 10.17 -4.25 10.20
CA ILE A 28 9.72 -5.20 9.16
C ILE A 28 8.68 -4.53 8.26
N VAL A 29 7.64 -3.90 8.83
CA VAL A 29 6.60 -3.21 8.05
C VAL A 29 7.21 -2.10 7.19
N ALA A 30 8.11 -1.28 7.76
CA ALA A 30 8.80 -0.24 7.02
C ALA A 30 9.67 -0.81 5.88
N LEU A 31 10.39 -1.92 6.13
CA LEU A 31 11.22 -2.60 5.14
C LEU A 31 10.37 -3.19 4.01
N LEU A 32 9.23 -3.80 4.35
CA LEU A 32 8.27 -4.37 3.39
C LEU A 32 7.64 -3.30 2.47
N ILE A 33 7.64 -2.03 2.89
CA ILE A 33 7.22 -0.91 2.04
C ILE A 33 8.42 -0.36 1.24
N ALA A 34 9.53 -0.09 1.93
CA ALA A 34 10.67 0.61 1.33
C ALA A 34 11.45 -0.24 0.32
N VAL A 35 11.62 -1.54 0.55
CA VAL A 35 12.40 -2.42 -0.34
C VAL A 35 11.71 -2.61 -1.69
N PRO A 36 10.42 -2.98 -1.77
CA PRO A 36 9.70 -3.00 -3.05
C PRO A 36 9.65 -1.62 -3.69
N GLY A 37 9.50 -0.56 -2.90
CA GLY A 37 9.59 0.82 -3.38
C GLY A 37 10.92 1.12 -4.07
N LEU A 38 12.04 0.72 -3.47
CA LEU A 38 13.36 0.91 -4.06
C LEU A 38 13.53 0.10 -5.35
N GLY A 39 13.02 -1.14 -5.38
CA GLY A 39 13.02 -1.99 -6.58
C GLY A 39 12.18 -1.40 -7.72
N ALA A 40 10.99 -0.89 -7.41
CA ALA A 40 10.17 -0.17 -8.38
C ALA A 40 10.88 1.10 -8.86
N ALA A 41 11.50 1.86 -7.94
CA ALA A 41 12.22 3.08 -8.29
C ALA A 41 13.36 2.80 -9.29
N SER A 42 14.18 1.79 -9.01
CA SER A 42 15.30 1.40 -9.88
C SER A 42 14.82 0.83 -11.21
N ALA A 43 13.80 -0.02 -11.22
CA ALA A 43 13.21 -0.56 -12.45
C ALA A 43 12.61 0.56 -13.31
N GLY A 44 11.89 1.51 -12.71
CA GLY A 44 11.31 2.64 -13.44
C GLY A 44 12.37 3.52 -14.09
N VAL A 45 13.47 3.80 -13.38
CA VAL A 45 14.62 4.53 -13.95
C VAL A 45 15.29 3.74 -15.07
N ALA A 46 15.41 2.41 -14.95
CA ALA A 46 15.98 1.57 -15.99
C ALA A 46 15.11 1.62 -17.27
N VAL A 47 13.79 1.44 -17.13
CA VAL A 47 12.83 1.51 -18.24
C VAL A 47 12.83 2.89 -18.89
N TYR A 48 12.81 3.97 -18.10
CA TYR A 48 12.84 5.33 -18.63
C TYR A 48 14.11 5.62 -19.45
N ARG A 49 15.25 5.06 -19.04
CA ARG A 49 16.52 5.24 -19.75
C ARG A 49 16.64 4.41 -21.02
N SER A 50 15.92 3.30 -21.12
CA SER A 50 15.86 2.46 -22.33
C SER A 50 14.69 2.83 -23.25
N ALA A 51 13.93 3.88 -22.92
CA ALA A 51 12.76 4.29 -23.70
C ALA A 51 13.20 5.12 -24.92
N ASP A 52 13.71 4.44 -25.95
CA ASP A 52 14.04 5.01 -27.24
C ASP A 52 13.09 4.50 -28.33
N ALA A 53 12.97 5.25 -29.44
CA ALA A 53 12.13 4.87 -30.58
C ALA A 53 12.56 3.52 -31.18
N ALA A 54 13.86 3.22 -31.22
CA ALA A 54 14.39 1.96 -31.74
C ALA A 54 13.92 0.75 -30.91
N THR A 55 13.86 0.88 -29.57
CA THR A 55 13.36 -0.18 -28.69
C THR A 55 11.86 -0.39 -28.88
N ALA A 56 11.09 0.69 -29.10
CA ALA A 56 9.67 0.57 -29.42
C ALA A 56 9.45 -0.13 -30.77
N GLU A 57 10.24 0.20 -31.80
CA GLU A 57 10.20 -0.48 -33.10
C GLU A 57 10.54 -1.97 -32.99
N GLU A 58 11.55 -2.34 -32.20
CA GLU A 58 11.91 -3.74 -31.94
C GLU A 58 10.77 -4.51 -31.28
N ILE A 59 10.15 -3.93 -30.24
CA ILE A 59 9.00 -4.54 -29.55
C ILE A 59 7.83 -4.72 -30.53
N VAL A 60 7.56 -3.74 -31.40
CA VAL A 60 6.50 -3.85 -32.41
C VAL A 60 6.83 -4.91 -33.46
N ALA A 61 8.08 -5.00 -33.91
CA ALA A 61 8.50 -6.03 -34.86
C ALA A 61 8.38 -7.45 -34.28
N GLU A 62 8.60 -7.62 -32.97
CA GLU A 62 8.41 -8.88 -32.26
C GLU A 62 6.92 -9.21 -32.03
N LEU A 63 6.09 -8.17 -31.86
CA LEU A 63 4.64 -8.29 -31.83
C LEU A 63 4.12 -8.53 -33.26
N GLU A 64 4.20 -9.76 -33.74
CA GLU A 64 3.65 -10.25 -35.03
C GLU A 64 2.10 -10.19 -35.08
N VAL A 65 1.49 -9.23 -34.38
CA VAL A 65 0.06 -9.02 -34.24
C VAL A 65 -0.38 -7.99 -35.27
N THR A 66 -1.11 -8.42 -36.30
CA THR A 66 -1.80 -7.50 -37.21
C THR A 66 -2.91 -6.78 -36.45
N ALA A 67 -2.62 -5.58 -35.92
CA ALA A 67 -3.61 -4.78 -35.22
C ALA A 67 -4.63 -4.25 -36.24
N THR A 68 -5.88 -4.71 -36.14
CA THR A 68 -6.98 -4.26 -37.02
C THR A 68 -7.47 -2.84 -36.72
N THR A 69 -6.93 -2.18 -35.70
CA THR A 69 -7.44 -0.91 -35.16
C THR A 69 -6.38 0.18 -34.97
N MET A 70 -5.08 -0.12 -35.05
CA MET A 70 -3.99 0.86 -34.97
C MET A 70 -2.95 0.56 -36.05
N THR A 71 -2.41 1.62 -36.66
CA THR A 71 -1.27 1.50 -37.58
C THR A 71 0.01 1.20 -36.80
N ASP A 72 0.99 0.54 -37.43
CA ASP A 72 2.28 0.22 -36.78
C ASP A 72 2.97 1.46 -36.21
N ALA A 73 2.87 2.60 -36.90
CA ALA A 73 3.41 3.88 -36.44
C ALA A 73 2.74 4.40 -35.16
N GLU A 74 1.42 4.26 -35.04
CA GLU A 74 0.69 4.64 -33.84
C GLU A 74 0.99 3.69 -32.67
N LEU A 75 1.25 2.41 -32.95
CA LEU A 75 1.64 1.43 -31.94
C LEU A 75 3.04 1.72 -31.38
N VAL A 76 4.00 2.08 -32.24
CA VAL A 76 5.36 2.50 -31.83
C VAL A 76 5.29 3.73 -30.93
N ASP A 77 4.51 4.74 -31.29
CA ASP A 77 4.36 5.96 -30.47
C ASP A 77 3.68 5.67 -29.11
N ALA A 78 2.65 4.81 -29.11
CA ALA A 78 1.99 4.37 -27.90
C ALA A 78 2.94 3.61 -26.97
N ILE A 79 3.73 2.66 -27.50
CA ILE A 79 4.70 1.88 -26.73
C ILE A 79 5.81 2.78 -26.20
N HIS A 80 6.37 3.66 -27.02
CA HIS A 80 7.37 4.63 -26.60
C HIS A 80 6.85 5.53 -25.47
N SER A 81 5.65 6.10 -25.64
CA SER A 81 5.02 6.93 -24.61
C SER A 81 4.75 6.15 -23.32
N LEU A 82 4.25 4.90 -23.42
CA LEU A 82 4.03 4.04 -22.26
C LEU A 82 5.35 3.66 -21.56
N MET A 83 6.45 3.48 -22.27
CA MET A 83 7.77 3.25 -21.66
C MET A 83 8.25 4.49 -20.91
N VAL A 84 8.12 5.67 -21.51
CA VAL A 84 8.53 6.94 -20.86
C VAL A 84 7.67 7.20 -19.62
N TRP A 85 6.35 7.23 -19.78
CA TRP A 85 5.43 7.54 -18.69
C TRP A 85 5.33 6.41 -17.66
N GLY A 86 5.36 5.15 -18.10
CA GLY A 86 5.40 3.99 -17.23
C GLY A 86 6.69 3.91 -16.43
N GLY A 87 7.85 4.15 -17.07
CA GLY A 87 9.14 4.23 -16.41
C GLY A 87 9.18 5.36 -15.36
N LEU A 88 8.74 6.56 -15.75
CA LEU A 88 8.63 7.70 -14.83
C LEU A 88 7.65 7.42 -13.67
N GLY A 89 6.47 6.88 -13.98
CA GLY A 89 5.45 6.57 -12.99
C GLY A 89 5.90 5.51 -12.00
N LEU A 90 6.59 4.47 -12.48
CA LEU A 90 7.16 3.43 -11.64
C LEU A 90 8.30 3.99 -10.78
N ALA A 91 9.14 4.87 -11.34
CA ALA A 91 10.20 5.54 -10.60
C ALA A 91 9.65 6.40 -9.46
N VAL A 92 8.66 7.24 -9.76
CA VAL A 92 7.99 8.13 -8.79
C VAL A 92 7.25 7.34 -7.73
N THR A 93 6.48 6.32 -8.12
CA THR A 93 5.76 5.45 -7.18
C THR A 93 6.71 4.74 -6.23
N GLY A 94 7.82 4.21 -6.77
CA GLY A 94 8.86 3.58 -5.98
C GLY A 94 9.50 4.54 -4.97
N ALA A 95 9.84 5.76 -5.40
CA ALA A 95 10.38 6.78 -4.53
C ALA A 95 9.39 7.18 -3.41
N VAL A 96 8.10 7.34 -3.75
CA VAL A 96 7.03 7.61 -2.77
C VAL A 96 6.92 6.48 -1.75
N LEU A 97 7.01 5.22 -2.17
CA LEU A 97 7.00 4.07 -1.25
C LEU A 97 8.22 4.05 -0.33
N VAL A 98 9.42 4.34 -0.85
CA VAL A 98 10.63 4.47 0.00
C VAL A 98 10.43 5.56 1.05
N VAL A 99 9.95 6.73 0.65
CA VAL A 99 9.67 7.84 1.57
C VAL A 99 8.59 7.44 2.57
N ALA A 100 7.53 6.77 2.15
CA ALA A 100 6.45 6.30 3.02
C ALA A 100 6.95 5.28 4.06
N GLY A 101 7.80 4.32 3.66
CA GLY A 101 8.41 3.35 4.57
C GLY A 101 9.31 4.02 5.61
N ILE A 102 10.14 4.98 5.18
CA ILE A 102 10.98 5.78 6.09
C ILE A 102 10.12 6.63 7.04
N ALA A 103 9.10 7.31 6.50
CA ALA A 103 8.18 8.13 7.26
C ALA A 103 7.40 7.31 8.29
N PHE A 104 6.95 6.10 7.93
CA PHE A 104 6.29 5.17 8.84
C PHE A 104 7.23 4.76 9.99
N ALA A 105 8.47 4.37 9.69
CA ALA A 105 9.46 4.05 10.72
C ALA A 105 9.76 5.24 11.65
N ALA A 106 9.83 6.46 11.10
CA ALA A 106 10.03 7.67 11.89
C ALA A 106 8.81 8.00 12.75
N TYR A 107 7.60 7.88 12.20
CA TYR A 107 6.33 8.12 12.89
C TYR A 107 6.14 7.14 14.04
N SER A 108 6.31 5.84 13.78
CA SER A 108 6.09 4.79 14.77
C SER A 108 7.09 4.89 15.93
N ARG A 109 8.36 5.22 15.65
CA ARG A 109 9.37 5.54 16.67
C ARG A 109 9.00 6.78 17.49
N ARG A 110 8.49 7.84 16.85
CA ARG A 110 8.07 9.09 17.54
C ARG A 110 6.88 8.87 18.45
N VAL A 111 5.85 8.16 17.98
CA VAL A 111 4.64 7.86 18.76
C VAL A 111 5.00 7.04 20.01
N ARG A 112 5.92 6.08 19.89
CA ARG A 112 6.34 5.25 21.03
C ARG A 112 7.15 5.98 22.07
N ARG A 113 8.08 6.85 21.67
CA ARG A 113 8.79 7.73 22.64
C ARG A 113 7.83 8.62 23.44
N ARG A 114 6.63 8.91 22.93
CA ARG A 114 5.61 9.66 23.67
C ARG A 114 4.72 8.80 24.58
N LEU A 115 4.65 7.50 24.32
CA LEU A 115 3.85 6.54 25.08
C LEU A 115 4.67 5.82 26.16
N GLU A 116 6.00 5.84 26.05
CA GLU A 116 6.96 5.47 27.10
C GLU A 116 6.80 6.39 28.33
N GLY A 117 5.78 6.10 29.14
CA GLY A 117 5.43 6.85 30.35
C GLY A 117 3.94 6.85 30.69
N THR A 118 3.05 6.51 29.74
CA THR A 118 1.59 6.66 29.92
C THR A 118 0.82 5.33 30.03
N GLY A 119 1.44 4.18 29.73
CA GLY A 119 0.80 2.86 29.82
C GLY A 119 -0.31 2.60 28.80
N LEU A 120 -0.45 3.43 27.77
CA LEU A 120 -1.49 3.34 26.74
C LEU A 120 -1.14 2.35 25.62
N VAL A 121 -2.10 1.51 25.25
CA VAL A 121 -2.02 0.57 24.12
C VAL A 121 -2.11 1.32 22.79
N ILE A 122 -1.36 0.88 21.76
CA ILE A 122 -1.33 1.51 20.44
C ILE A 122 -2.70 1.38 19.76
N ASP A 123 -3.46 2.48 19.74
CA ASP A 123 -4.78 2.58 19.09
C ASP A 123 -4.77 3.56 17.89
N ASP A 124 -3.63 3.68 17.21
CA ASP A 124 -3.48 4.61 16.09
C ASP A 124 -4.06 4.03 14.80
N ARG A 125 -5.09 4.69 14.27
CA ARG A 125 -5.79 4.31 13.03
C ARG A 125 -4.85 4.25 11.84
N ILE A 126 -3.85 5.13 11.76
CA ILE A 126 -2.90 5.18 10.65
C ILE A 126 -1.97 3.96 10.70
N VAL A 127 -1.47 3.63 11.89
CA VAL A 127 -0.60 2.45 12.07
C VAL A 127 -1.35 1.17 11.72
N LEU A 128 -2.59 1.02 12.21
CA LEU A 128 -3.43 -0.13 11.91
C LEU A 128 -3.76 -0.24 10.41
N ALA A 129 -4.06 0.88 9.75
CA ALA A 129 -4.33 0.90 8.31
C ALA A 129 -3.10 0.48 7.49
N VAL A 130 -1.91 0.99 7.82
CA VAL A 130 -0.66 0.63 7.12
C VAL A 130 -0.32 -0.85 7.34
N VAL A 131 -0.47 -1.35 8.57
CA VAL A 131 -0.27 -2.78 8.86
C VAL A 131 -1.25 -3.63 8.06
N GLY A 132 -2.54 -3.27 8.03
CA GLY A 132 -3.54 -3.96 7.22
C GLY A 132 -3.18 -3.98 5.74
N ALA A 133 -2.73 -2.84 5.19
CA ALA A 133 -2.26 -2.76 3.81
C ALA A 133 -1.07 -3.70 3.54
N VAL A 134 -0.07 -3.71 4.43
CA VAL A 134 1.10 -4.58 4.29
C VAL A 134 0.72 -6.06 4.38
N VAL A 135 -0.18 -6.43 5.29
CA VAL A 135 -0.69 -7.81 5.39
C VAL A 135 -1.37 -8.21 4.08
N SER A 136 -2.23 -7.36 3.53
CA SER A 136 -2.88 -7.62 2.23
C SER A 136 -1.87 -7.72 1.07
N ALA A 137 -0.81 -6.91 1.07
CA ALA A 137 0.25 -6.98 0.07
C ALA A 137 1.05 -8.28 0.17
N VAL A 138 1.43 -8.70 1.38
CA VAL A 138 2.16 -9.96 1.62
C VAL A 138 1.30 -11.18 1.28
N THR A 139 -0.01 -11.09 1.51
CA THR A 139 -0.97 -12.16 1.20
C THR A 139 -1.58 -12.04 -0.20
N SER A 140 -1.03 -11.19 -1.08
CA SER A 140 -1.57 -10.93 -2.43
C SER A 140 -1.68 -12.15 -3.34
N PHE A 141 -0.96 -13.23 -3.05
CA PHE A 141 -1.09 -14.51 -3.74
C PHE A 141 -2.43 -15.22 -3.45
N VAL A 142 -3.17 -14.78 -2.44
CA VAL A 142 -4.50 -15.28 -2.09
C VAL A 142 -5.56 -14.35 -2.69
N PRO A 143 -6.54 -14.90 -3.43
CA PRO A 143 -7.69 -14.12 -3.85
C PRO A 143 -8.36 -13.48 -2.64
N PHE A 144 -8.79 -12.22 -2.77
CA PHE A 144 -9.40 -11.47 -1.69
C PHE A 144 -8.46 -11.13 -0.50
N SER A 145 -7.15 -11.07 -0.72
CA SER A 145 -6.18 -10.58 0.28
C SER A 145 -6.53 -9.24 0.97
N PRO A 146 -7.27 -8.29 0.33
CA PRO A 146 -7.77 -7.11 1.03
C PRO A 146 -8.67 -7.43 2.22
N LEU A 147 -9.48 -8.52 2.17
CA LEU A 147 -10.27 -8.99 3.31
C LEU A 147 -9.37 -9.33 4.50
N VAL A 148 -8.26 -10.03 4.24
CA VAL A 148 -7.35 -10.53 5.28
C VAL A 148 -6.69 -9.37 5.99
N GLY A 149 -6.08 -8.44 5.24
CA GLY A 149 -5.40 -7.29 5.85
C GLY A 149 -6.37 -6.31 6.51
N GLY A 150 -7.55 -6.08 5.93
CA GLY A 150 -8.62 -5.34 6.58
C GLY A 150 -9.05 -6.00 7.89
N GLY A 151 -9.25 -7.32 7.88
CA GLY A 151 -9.64 -8.11 9.05
C GLY A 151 -8.62 -8.11 10.16
N VAL A 152 -7.33 -8.22 9.85
CA VAL A 152 -6.27 -8.08 10.85
C VAL A 152 -6.31 -6.69 11.50
N ALA A 153 -6.49 -5.63 10.70
CA ALA A 153 -6.57 -4.27 11.24
C ALA A 153 -7.81 -4.07 12.15
N GLY A 154 -8.95 -4.64 11.76
CA GLY A 154 -10.19 -4.62 12.56
C GLY A 154 -10.12 -5.45 13.83
N TYR A 155 -9.49 -6.63 13.78
CA TYR A 155 -9.33 -7.54 14.91
C TYR A 155 -8.47 -6.91 16.03
N VAL A 156 -7.37 -6.24 15.65
CA VAL A 156 -6.46 -5.59 16.61
C VAL A 156 -7.11 -4.37 17.28
N ARG A 157 -7.95 -3.61 16.54
CA ARG A 157 -8.62 -2.40 17.07
C ARG A 157 -9.52 -2.69 18.29
N ARG A 158 -10.15 -3.86 18.37
CA ARG A 158 -11.14 -4.24 19.42
C ARG A 158 -12.12 -3.11 19.78
N GLY A 159 -12.65 -2.43 18.76
CA GLY A 159 -13.52 -1.26 18.91
C GLY A 159 -14.84 -1.42 18.17
N SER A 160 -15.70 -0.40 18.22
CA SER A 160 -17.02 -0.43 17.56
C SER A 160 -16.91 -0.82 16.08
N SER A 161 -17.89 -1.58 15.58
CA SER A 161 -17.87 -2.10 14.21
C SER A 161 -17.75 -1.00 13.14
N GLY A 162 -18.23 0.21 13.43
CA GLY A 162 -18.08 1.38 12.56
C GLY A 162 -16.65 1.91 12.47
N ASP A 163 -15.87 1.86 13.56
CA ASP A 163 -14.45 2.24 13.54
C ASP A 163 -13.60 1.19 12.83
N ALA A 164 -13.89 -0.10 13.01
CA ALA A 164 -13.20 -1.19 12.32
C ALA A 164 -13.44 -1.16 10.80
N LEU A 165 -14.68 -0.87 10.37
CA LEU A 165 -15.02 -0.66 8.95
C LEU A 165 -14.18 0.46 8.32
N ARG A 166 -14.05 1.61 9.03
CA ARG A 166 -13.26 2.76 8.56
C ARG A 166 -11.77 2.44 8.48
N ILE A 167 -11.23 1.72 9.46
CA ILE A 167 -9.82 1.30 9.44
C ILE A 167 -9.56 0.31 8.30
N GLY A 168 -10.47 -0.63 8.07
CA GLY A 168 -10.42 -1.52 6.91
C GLY A 168 -10.44 -0.74 5.59
N ALA A 169 -11.34 0.24 5.45
CA ALA A 169 -11.35 1.10 4.26
C ALA A 169 -10.04 1.88 4.07
N LEU A 170 -9.47 2.44 5.15
CA LEU A 170 -8.18 3.13 5.12
C LEU A 170 -7.04 2.20 4.74
N ALA A 171 -7.06 0.94 5.22
CA ALA A 171 -6.09 -0.08 4.82
C ALA A 171 -6.19 -0.39 3.32
N GLY A 172 -7.41 -0.53 2.80
CA GLY A 172 -7.66 -0.70 1.37
C GLY A 172 -7.19 0.50 0.54
N ILE A 173 -7.40 1.73 1.01
CA ILE A 173 -6.90 2.94 0.35
C ILE A 173 -5.37 2.96 0.35
N ALA A 174 -4.75 2.67 1.50
CA ALA A 174 -3.28 2.62 1.62
C ALA A 174 -2.67 1.54 0.71
N LEU A 175 -3.35 0.40 0.56
CA LEU A 175 -2.95 -0.66 -0.36
C LEU A 175 -3.10 -0.23 -1.83
N ALA A 176 -4.21 0.42 -2.19
CA ALA A 176 -4.51 0.83 -3.57
C ALA A 176 -3.66 2.03 -4.03
N ALA A 177 -3.28 2.92 -3.12
CA ALA A 177 -2.59 4.18 -3.43
C ALA A 177 -1.36 4.06 -4.35
N PRO A 178 -0.36 3.18 -4.12
CA PRO A 178 0.79 3.07 -5.01
C PRO A 178 0.42 2.56 -6.40
N TYR A 179 -0.49 1.57 -6.49
CA TYR A 179 -0.97 1.08 -7.78
C TYR A 179 -1.76 2.17 -8.52
N ALA A 180 -2.58 2.93 -7.79
CA ALA A 180 -3.35 4.02 -8.36
C ALA A 180 -2.45 5.09 -8.96
N LEU A 181 -1.40 5.47 -8.25
CA LEU A 181 -0.42 6.43 -8.73
C LEU A 181 0.24 5.94 -10.03
N LEU A 182 0.70 4.69 -10.08
CA LEU A 182 1.29 4.11 -11.29
C LEU A 182 0.33 4.11 -12.48
N LEU A 183 -0.93 3.71 -12.27
CA LEU A 183 -1.94 3.68 -13.33
C LEU A 183 -2.30 5.08 -13.85
N VAL A 184 -2.24 6.12 -13.00
CA VAL A 184 -2.42 7.51 -13.45
C VAL A 184 -1.32 7.92 -14.42
N PHE A 185 -0.07 7.57 -14.14
CA PHE A 185 1.03 7.82 -15.08
C PHE A 185 0.85 7.05 -16.39
N LEU A 186 0.45 5.77 -16.30
CA LEU A 186 0.24 4.94 -17.48
C LEU A 186 -0.92 5.45 -18.36
N ALA A 187 -2.02 5.89 -17.75
CA ALA A 187 -3.11 6.57 -18.44
C ALA A 187 -2.64 7.87 -19.08
N GLY A 188 -1.84 8.67 -18.37
CA GLY A 188 -1.21 9.88 -18.89
C GLY A 188 -0.37 9.62 -20.14
N GLY A 189 0.42 8.54 -20.14
CA GLY A 189 1.19 8.11 -21.32
C GLY A 189 0.32 7.68 -22.49
N ALA A 190 -0.74 6.91 -22.23
CA ALA A 190 -1.70 6.55 -23.27
C ALA A 190 -2.38 7.79 -23.89
N PHE A 191 -2.80 8.75 -23.08
CA PHE A 191 -3.37 10.01 -23.59
C PHE A 191 -2.34 10.86 -24.34
N ALA A 192 -1.09 10.89 -23.89
CA ALA A 192 -0.01 11.62 -24.56
C ALA A 192 0.28 11.07 -25.97
N ALA A 193 0.11 9.77 -26.19
CA ALA A 193 0.21 9.11 -27.49
C ALA A 193 -1.12 9.06 -28.28
N ASN A 194 -2.12 9.85 -27.88
CA ASN A 194 -3.45 9.86 -28.50
C ASN A 194 -4.18 8.49 -28.50
N ALA A 195 -3.75 7.54 -27.67
CA ALA A 195 -4.36 6.21 -27.50
C ALA A 195 -5.53 6.29 -26.51
N VAL A 196 -6.56 7.07 -26.86
CA VAL A 196 -7.68 7.41 -25.96
C VAL A 196 -8.39 6.18 -25.40
N THR A 197 -8.67 5.18 -26.24
CA THR A 197 -9.34 3.93 -25.81
C THR A 197 -8.53 3.20 -24.74
N LEU A 198 -7.21 3.12 -24.91
CA LEU A 198 -6.30 2.51 -23.93
C LEU A 198 -6.26 3.33 -22.64
N GLY A 199 -6.15 4.65 -22.74
CA GLY A 199 -6.17 5.55 -21.58
C GLY A 199 -7.46 5.41 -20.76
N LEU A 200 -8.62 5.37 -21.42
CA LEU A 200 -9.92 5.14 -20.76
C LEU A 200 -10.02 3.76 -20.12
N LEU A 201 -9.49 2.71 -20.76
CA LEU A 201 -9.44 1.37 -20.18
C LEU A 201 -8.60 1.36 -18.91
N ILE A 202 -7.43 2.00 -18.91
CA ILE A 202 -6.56 2.12 -17.72
C ILE A 202 -7.29 2.89 -16.60
N VAL A 203 -7.99 3.97 -16.92
CA VAL A 203 -8.79 4.74 -15.94
C VAL A 203 -9.94 3.90 -15.37
N ALA A 204 -10.64 3.13 -16.20
CA ALA A 204 -11.69 2.22 -15.74
C ALA A 204 -11.12 1.11 -14.84
N MET A 205 -9.99 0.52 -15.23
CA MET A 205 -9.27 -0.48 -14.44
C MET A 205 -8.86 0.10 -13.08
N LEU A 206 -8.33 1.32 -13.06
CA LEU A 206 -7.97 2.05 -11.85
C LEU A 206 -9.18 2.23 -10.92
N ALA A 207 -10.30 2.72 -11.45
CA ALA A 207 -11.51 2.98 -10.67
C ALA A 207 -12.08 1.69 -10.08
N ILE A 208 -12.21 0.64 -10.90
CA ILE A 208 -12.80 -0.65 -10.49
C ILE A 208 -11.89 -1.36 -9.48
N SER A 209 -10.59 -1.49 -9.77
CA SER A 209 -9.65 -2.19 -8.88
C SER A 209 -9.50 -1.49 -7.53
N SER A 210 -9.47 -0.15 -7.52
CA SER A 210 -9.41 0.63 -6.27
C SER A 210 -10.70 0.48 -5.47
N ALA A 211 -11.87 0.57 -6.12
CA ALA A 211 -13.16 0.41 -5.46
C ALA A 211 -13.30 -0.98 -4.84
N ILE A 212 -12.98 -2.05 -5.60
CA ILE A 212 -13.02 -3.42 -5.10
C ILE A 212 -12.08 -3.57 -3.90
N THR A 213 -10.83 -3.11 -4.01
CA THR A 213 -9.84 -3.21 -2.92
C THR A 213 -10.33 -2.52 -1.64
N VAL A 214 -10.85 -1.31 -1.75
CA VAL A 214 -11.32 -0.51 -0.60
C VAL A 214 -12.55 -1.14 0.05
N VAL A 215 -13.55 -1.51 -0.75
CA VAL A 215 -14.77 -2.16 -0.24
C VAL A 215 -14.43 -3.46 0.46
N LEU A 216 -13.57 -4.26 -0.17
CA LEU A 216 -13.19 -5.56 0.34
C LEU A 216 -12.38 -5.45 1.62
N SER A 217 -11.45 -4.49 1.71
CA SER A 217 -10.72 -4.24 2.95
C SER A 217 -11.61 -3.69 4.07
N ALA A 218 -12.61 -2.86 3.74
CA ALA A 218 -13.62 -2.41 4.70
C ALA A 218 -14.44 -3.60 5.26
N ILE A 219 -14.92 -4.49 4.39
CA ILE A 219 -15.63 -5.71 4.80
C ILE A 219 -14.74 -6.57 5.70
N GLY A 220 -13.47 -6.72 5.34
CA GLY A 220 -12.47 -7.39 6.17
C GLY A 220 -12.42 -6.79 7.57
N GLY A 221 -12.25 -5.46 7.67
CA GLY A 221 -12.21 -4.74 8.95
C GLY A 221 -13.42 -4.99 9.83
N TYR A 222 -14.63 -4.92 9.25
CA TYR A 222 -15.86 -5.22 9.97
C TYR A 222 -15.91 -6.68 10.47
N ALA A 223 -15.56 -7.65 9.63
CA ALA A 223 -15.55 -9.05 10.01
C ALA A 223 -14.52 -9.35 11.11
N GLY A 224 -13.34 -8.73 11.03
CA GLY A 224 -12.27 -8.86 12.03
C GLY A 224 -12.70 -8.39 13.42
N SER A 225 -13.41 -7.25 13.53
CA SER A 225 -13.93 -6.79 14.82
C SER A 225 -15.02 -7.71 15.36
N ALA A 226 -15.91 -8.21 14.50
CA ALA A 226 -16.98 -9.11 14.94
C ALA A 226 -16.46 -10.44 15.49
N ILE A 227 -15.29 -10.89 15.04
CA ILE A 227 -14.60 -12.07 15.59
C ILE A 227 -13.92 -11.73 16.92
N ALA A 228 -13.34 -10.53 17.05
CA ALA A 228 -12.66 -10.08 18.27
C ALA A 228 -13.61 -9.87 19.45
N ASP A 229 -14.88 -9.53 19.18
CA ASP A 229 -15.91 -9.28 20.18
C ASP A 229 -16.53 -10.58 20.76
N ARG A 230 -16.21 -11.75 20.20
CA ARG A 230 -16.69 -13.07 20.66
C ARG A 230 -15.70 -13.74 21.60
#